data_AF-A0A101FPQ6-F1
#
_entry.id   AF-A0A101FPQ6-F1
#
_cell.length_a   1.000
_cell.length_b   1.000
_cell.length_c   1.000
_cell.angle_alpha   90.00
_cell.angle_beta   90.00
_cell.angle_gamma   90.00
#
_symmetry.space_group_name_H-M   'P 1'
#
loop_
_entity.id
_entity.type
_entity.pdbx_description
1 polymer ?
#
loop_
_entity_poly.entity_id
_entity_poly.type
_entity_poly.pdbx_seq_one_letter_code
_entity_poly.pdbx_strand_id
1 'polypeptide(L)' 'GEDYELLFTVRPWAADEVVARLEAAGETVTRIGVVTAAEEGTRLVYPDGREAPLVPTGYEHFRG' A
#
# COMPACT_ATOMS: atom_id res chain seq x y z
N GLY A 1 -3.45 1.23 -12.81
CA GLY A 1 -4.17 0.02 -12.35
C GLY A 1 -4.06 -1.10 -13.35
N GLU A 2 -3.06 -1.04 -14.23
CA GLU A 2 -2.72 -2.09 -15.21
C GLU A 2 -1.30 -2.60 -14.90
N ASP A 3 -0.87 -2.42 -13.65
CA ASP A 3 0.52 -2.54 -13.23
C ASP A 3 0.86 -4.00 -12.88
N TYR A 4 -0.17 -4.85 -12.66
CA TYR A 4 -0.06 -6.28 -12.33
C TYR A 4 0.89 -6.60 -11.16
N GLU A 5 1.17 -5.61 -10.30
CA GLU A 5 2.01 -5.76 -9.13
C GLU A 5 1.24 -6.34 -7.94
N LEU A 6 1.98 -6.86 -6.96
CA LEU A 6 1.41 -7.39 -5.73
C LEU A 6 1.30 -6.29 -4.65
N LEU A 7 0.08 -6.02 -4.22
CA LEU A 7 -0.20 -5.27 -2.99
C LEU A 7 -0.64 -6.24 -1.89
N PHE A 8 0.11 -6.27 -0.80
CA PHE A 8 -0.15 -7.18 0.32
C PHE A 8 0.16 -6.51 1.67
N THR A 9 -0.24 -7.18 2.75
CA THR A 9 0.04 -6.75 4.12
C THR A 9 0.84 -7.81 4.85
N VAL A 10 1.63 -7.38 5.83
CA VAL A 10 2.42 -8.26 6.69
C VAL A 10 2.29 -7.80 8.13
N ARG A 11 2.63 -8.67 9.07
CA ARG A 11 2.78 -8.27 10.47
C ARG A 11 3.95 -7.26 10.59
N PRO A 12 3.85 -6.23 11.45
CA PRO A 12 4.87 -5.19 11.55
C PRO A 12 6.24 -5.75 11.94
N TRP A 13 6.27 -6.77 12.82
CA TRP A 13 7.52 -7.43 13.24
C TRP A 13 8.17 -8.30 12.16
N ALA A 14 7.47 -8.58 11.05
CA ALA A 14 7.99 -9.35 9.93
C ALA A 14 8.36 -8.48 8.72
N ALA A 15 8.10 -7.16 8.78
CA ALA A 15 8.25 -6.28 7.63
C ALA A 15 9.69 -6.28 7.09
N ASP A 16 10.68 -6.10 7.96
CA ASP A 16 12.09 -6.01 7.55
C ASP A 16 12.61 -7.37 7.02
N GLU A 17 12.16 -8.48 7.61
CA GLU A 17 12.50 -9.83 7.14
C GLU A 17 11.93 -10.11 5.74
N VAL A 18 10.69 -9.69 5.48
CA VAL A 18 10.04 -9.85 4.18
C VAL A 18 10.74 -9.01 3.11
N VAL A 19 11.11 -7.77 3.43
CA VAL A 19 11.89 -6.91 2.52
C VAL A 19 13.21 -7.58 2.15
N ALA A 20 13.99 -7.99 3.15
CA ALA A 20 15.28 -8.64 2.92
C ALA A 20 15.18 -9.92 2.08
N ARG A 21 14.12 -10.73 2.29
CA ARG A 21 13.91 -11.95 1.50
C ARG A 21 13.51 -11.69 0.06
N LEU A 22 12.67 -10.70 -0.19
CA LEU A 22 12.26 -10.34 -1.56
C LEU A 22 13.43 -9.73 -2.33
N GLU A 23 14.20 -8.84 -1.69
CA GLU A 23 15.42 -8.28 -2.29
C GLU A 23 16.44 -9.38 -2.61
N ALA A 24 16.65 -10.35 -1.70
CA ALA A 24 17.52 -11.49 -1.95
C ALA A 24 17.02 -12.42 -3.08
N ALA A 25 15.71 -12.44 -3.34
CA ALA A 25 15.12 -13.14 -4.47
C ALA A 25 15.18 -12.34 -5.79
N GLY A 26 15.71 -11.12 -5.77
CA GLY A 26 15.80 -10.23 -6.93
C GLY A 26 14.53 -9.40 -7.18
N GLU A 27 13.59 -9.39 -6.24
CA GLU A 27 12.34 -8.65 -6.34
C GLU A 27 12.41 -7.32 -5.58
N THR A 28 11.88 -6.27 -6.18
CA THR A 28 11.77 -4.96 -5.51
C THR A 28 10.47 -4.89 -4.72
N VAL A 29 10.56 -4.49 -3.45
CA VAL A 29 9.39 -4.27 -2.60
C VAL A 29 9.52 -2.95 -1.86
N THR A 30 8.43 -2.19 -1.78
CA THR A 30 8.39 -0.92 -1.07
C THR A 30 7.25 -0.92 -0.05
N ARG A 31 7.57 -0.63 1.22
CA ARG A 31 6.53 -0.38 2.23
C ARG A 31 5.92 1.00 1.99
N ILE A 32 4.67 1.03 1.52
CA ILE A 32 3.96 2.26 1.16
C ILE A 32 2.94 2.74 2.22
N GLY A 33 2.74 1.99 3.30
CA GLY A 33 1.77 2.36 4.32
C GLY A 33 1.67 1.38 5.48
N VAL A 34 0.67 1.62 6.33
CA VAL A 34 0.31 0.79 7.48
C VAL A 34 -1.20 0.60 7.52
N VAL A 35 -1.64 -0.57 7.98
CA VAL A 35 -3.06 -0.82 8.24
C VAL A 35 -3.39 -0.25 9.62
N THR A 36 -4.40 0.61 9.68
CA THR A 36 -4.93 1.19 10.93
C THR A 36 -6.35 0.69 11.21
N ALA A 37 -7.01 1.25 12.23
CA ALA A 37 -8.38 0.89 12.55
C ALA A 37 -9.34 1.29 11.41
N ALA A 38 -10.39 0.49 11.20
CA ALA A 38 -11.28 0.66 10.05
C ALA A 38 -11.98 2.04 10.03
N GLU A 39 -12.30 2.57 11.20
CA GLU A 39 -12.91 3.89 11.41
C GLU A 39 -12.05 5.06 10.92
N GLU A 40 -10.74 4.87 10.77
CA GLU A 40 -9.86 5.92 10.26
C GLU A 40 -9.95 6.08 8.74
N GLY A 41 -10.40 5.04 8.02
CA GLY A 41 -10.47 4.99 6.57
C GLY A 41 -9.09 5.02 5.89
N THR A 42 -9.07 5.08 4.56
CA THR A 42 -7.81 5.17 3.80
C THR A 42 -7.37 6.62 3.62
N ARG A 43 -6.12 6.91 3.98
CA ARG A 43 -5.54 8.26 3.95
C ARG A 43 -4.22 8.26 3.19
N LEU A 44 -3.96 9.37 2.50
CA LEU A 44 -2.65 9.68 1.94
C LEU A 44 -1.93 10.66 2.86
N VAL A 45 -0.68 10.34 3.20
CA VAL A 45 0.25 11.27 3.84
C VAL A 45 1.19 11.80 2.77
N TYR A 46 1.17 13.11 2.54
CA TYR A 46 2.03 13.78 1.57
C TYR A 46 3.43 14.04 2.17
N PRO A 47 4.46 14.32 1.34
CA PRO A 47 5.82 14.59 1.83
C PRO A 47 5.93 15.81 2.78
N ASP A 48 4.96 16.73 2.72
CA ASP A 48 4.83 17.88 3.63
C ASP A 48 4.17 17.52 4.98
N GLY A 49 3.79 16.25 5.18
CA GLY A 49 3.09 15.75 6.36
C GLY A 49 1.58 15.98 6.35
N ARG A 50 1.03 16.62 5.31
CA ARG A 50 -0.42 16.82 5.18
C ARG A 50 -1.10 15.48 4.93
N GLU A 51 -2.29 15.31 5.50
CA GLU A 51 -3.14 14.16 5.25
C GLU A 51 -4.36 14.52 4.40
N ALA A 52 -4.77 13.60 3.52
CA ALA A 52 -6.04 13.70 2.80
C ALA A 52 -6.71 12.32 2.67
N PRO A 53 -8.05 12.24 2.64
CA PRO A 53 -8.75 10.99 2.35
C PRO A 53 -8.42 10.50 0.94
N LEU A 54 -8.17 9.20 0.79
CA LEU A 54 -8.04 8.57 -0.53
C LEU A 54 -9.42 8.18 -1.04
N VAL A 55 -9.98 8.99 -1.94
CA VAL A 55 -11.26 8.69 -2.59
C VAL A 55 -11.00 7.77 -3.79
N PRO A 56 -11.60 6.56 -3.85
CA PRO A 56 -11.41 5.65 -4.97
C PRO A 56 -12.01 6.26 -6.24
N THR A 57 -11.17 6.59 -7.22
CA THR A 57 -11.58 6.95 -8.59
C THR A 57 -11.18 5.87 -9.59
N GLY A 58 -10.92 4.66 -9.10
CA GLY A 58 -10.44 3.53 -9.90
C GLY A 58 -11.50 3.01 -10.88
N TYR A 59 -11.07 2.08 -11.73
CA TYR A 59 -11.93 1.44 -12.73
C TYR A 59 -13.12 0.73 -12.08
N GLU A 60 -14.31 0.98 -12.61
CA GLU A 60 -15.55 0.31 -12.21
C GLU A 60 -16.21 -0.24 -13.48
N HIS A 61 -16.35 -1.56 -13.58
CA HIS A 61 -16.78 -2.27 -14.81
C HIS A 61 -18.12 -1.77 -15.40
N PHE A 62 -18.99 -1.19 -14.59
CA PHE A 62 -20.36 -0.84 -14.96
C PHE A 62 -20.69 0.64 -14.84
N ARG A 63 -19.70 1.50 -14.52
CA ARG A 63 -19.88 2.95 -14.60
C ARG A 63 -19.45 3.45 -15.97
N GLY A 64 -20.45 3.80 -16.77
CA GLY A 64 -20.34 4.72 -17.90
C GLY A 64 -20.55 6.16 -17.45
#